data_AF-A0A816BYA2-F1
#
_entry.id   AF-A0A816BYA2-F1
#
_cell.length_a   1.000
_cell.length_b   1.000
_cell.length_c   1.000
_cell.angle_alpha   90.00
_cell.angle_beta   90.00
_cell.angle_gamma   90.00
#
_symmetry.space_group_name_H-M   'P 1'
#
loop_
_entity.id
_entity.type
_entity.pdbx_description
1 polymer ?
#
loop_
_entity_poly.entity_id
_entity_poly.type
_entity_poly.pdbx_seq_one_letter_code
_entity_poly.pdbx_strand_id
1 'polypeptide(L)'
;MEATLQLSDIVQQLGKKYAFSNYKANFTGIVSGKRSEAAADAAAILICHEQINPPQQPIEFKPDHPFLFLIRESRQNIVLFSGRFILPSTNS
;
A
#
# COMPACT_ATOMS: atom_id res chain seq x y z
N MET A 1 3.39 -12.73 6.72
CA MET A 1 2.26 -11.92 7.23
C MET A 1 1.36 -11.62 6.05
N GLU A 2 0.21 -12.27 5.97
CA GLU A 2 -0.85 -11.90 5.03
C GLU A 2 -1.91 -11.13 5.82
N ALA A 3 -2.34 -9.98 5.29
CA ALA A 3 -3.40 -9.19 5.89
C ALA A 3 -4.52 -9.04 4.86
N THR A 4 -5.63 -9.74 5.07
CA THR A 4 -6.84 -9.56 4.28
C THR A 4 -7.76 -8.60 5.02
N LEU A 5 -7.96 -7.41 4.45
CA LEU A 5 -8.85 -6.39 5.01
C LEU A 5 -10.14 -6.32 4.20
N GLN A 6 -11.29 -6.43 4.88
CA GLN A 6 -12.59 -6.18 4.28
C GLN A 6 -12.78 -4.65 4.16
N LEU A 7 -12.51 -4.14 2.97
CA LEU A 7 -12.49 -2.70 2.70
C LEU A 7 -13.89 -2.05 2.70
N SER A 8 -14.94 -2.87 2.54
CA SER A 8 -16.33 -2.40 2.46
C SER A 8 -16.72 -1.51 3.63
N ASP A 9 -16.41 -1.95 4.84
CA ASP A 9 -16.91 -1.32 6.07
C ASP A 9 -16.19 0.00 6.31
N ILE A 10 -14.87 0.02 6.07
CA ILE A 10 -14.03 1.22 6.18
C ILE A 10 -14.51 2.27 5.18
N VAL A 11 -14.68 1.89 3.92
CA VAL A 11 -15.04 2.83 2.85
C VAL A 11 -16.47 3.34 3.00
N GLN A 12 -17.39 2.53 3.53
CA GLN A 12 -18.73 2.98 3.90
C GLN A 12 -18.70 3.98 5.06
N GLN A 13 -17.88 3.75 6.08
CA GLN A 13 -17.67 4.68 7.20
C GLN A 13 -17.04 6.01 6.74
N LEU A 14 -16.17 5.97 5.73
CA LEU A 14 -15.58 7.15 5.08
C LEU A 14 -16.56 7.86 4.12
N GLY A 15 -17.83 7.43 4.05
CA GLY A 15 -18.91 8.16 3.38
C GLY A 15 -19.34 7.60 2.02
N LYS A 16 -18.70 6.54 1.50
CA LYS A 16 -19.11 5.86 0.25
C LYS A 16 -20.16 4.76 0.52
N LYS A 17 -21.25 5.15 1.18
CA LYS A 17 -22.30 4.25 1.69
C LYS A 17 -22.96 3.38 0.63
N TYR A 18 -23.10 3.88 -0.59
CA TYR A 18 -23.86 3.21 -1.65
C TYR A 18 -22.99 2.44 -2.66
N ALA A 19 -21.66 2.58 -2.58
CA ALA A 19 -20.75 1.92 -3.52
C ALA A 19 -20.80 0.38 -3.46
N PHE A 20 -21.31 -0.19 -2.36
CA PHE A 20 -21.46 -1.64 -2.15
C PHE A 20 -22.91 -2.09 -2.01
N SER A 21 -23.88 -1.22 -2.35
CA SER A 21 -25.31 -1.55 -2.26
C SER A 21 -25.81 -2.17 -3.57
N ASN A 22 -26.38 -3.36 -3.51
CA ASN A 22 -26.93 -4.07 -4.67
C ASN A 22 -28.04 -3.30 -5.40
N TYR A 23 -28.68 -2.32 -4.77
CA TYR A 23 -29.84 -1.60 -5.29
C TYR A 23 -29.63 -0.08 -5.41
N LYS A 24 -28.53 0.47 -4.85
CA LYS A 24 -28.19 1.90 -4.95
C LYS A 24 -26.85 2.16 -5.64
N ALA A 25 -26.02 1.15 -5.83
CA ALA A 25 -24.80 1.31 -6.60
C ALA A 25 -25.14 1.54 -8.07
N ASN A 26 -24.66 2.66 -8.64
CA ASN A 26 -24.81 2.94 -10.06
C ASN A 26 -23.44 2.84 -10.75
N PHE A 27 -23.13 1.66 -11.28
CA PHE A 27 -21.91 1.37 -12.05
C PHE A 27 -22.19 1.08 -13.53
N THR A 28 -23.33 1.53 -14.07
CA THR A 28 -23.72 1.30 -15.48
C THR A 28 -22.67 1.78 -16.49
N GLY A 29 -21.89 2.80 -16.13
CA GLY A 29 -20.76 3.29 -16.94
C GLY A 29 -19.51 2.39 -16.95
N ILE A 30 -19.36 1.45 -16.00
CA ILE A 30 -18.23 0.50 -15.93
C ILE A 30 -18.57 -0.79 -16.69
N VAL A 31 -19.82 -1.26 -16.57
CA VAL A 31 -20.28 -2.53 -17.19
C VAL A 31 -20.36 -2.43 -18.71
N SER A 32 -20.52 -1.22 -19.26
CA SER A 32 -20.66 -0.99 -20.70
C SER A 32 -19.31 -0.68 -21.41
N GLY A 33 -18.20 -0.67 -20.67
CA GLY A 33 -16.87 -0.36 -21.20
C GLY A 33 -16.13 -1.61 -21.67
N LYS A 34 -15.52 -1.54 -22.86
CA LYS A 34 -14.57 -2.55 -23.36
C LYS A 34 -13.57 -2.92 -22.24
N ARG A 35 -13.48 -4.21 -21.90
CA ARG A 35 -12.40 -4.73 -21.07
C ARG A 35 -11.08 -4.44 -21.80
N SER A 36 -10.23 -3.58 -21.24
CA SER A 36 -8.85 -3.42 -21.68
C SER A 36 -7.99 -4.32 -20.80
N GLU A 37 -7.71 -5.53 -21.27
CA GLU A 37 -6.70 -6.41 -20.69
C GLU A 37 -5.33 -5.82 -20.98
N ALA A 38 -4.81 -5.05 -20.03
CA ALA A 38 -3.40 -4.71 -19.98
C ALA A 38 -2.80 -5.39 -18.75
N ALA A 39 -2.49 -6.67 -18.88
CA ALA A 39 -1.49 -7.34 -18.07
C ALA A 39 -0.12 -6.93 -18.62
N ALA A 40 0.70 -6.26 -17.82
CA ALA A 40 2.11 -6.07 -18.12
C ALA A 40 2.88 -6.12 -16.79
N ASP A 41 3.35 -7.33 -16.48
CA ASP A 41 4.47 -7.56 -15.58
C ASP A 41 5.68 -6.77 -16.07
N ALA A 42 6.28 -5.97 -15.19
CA ALA A 42 7.64 -5.45 -15.38
C ALA A 42 8.25 -5.09 -14.02
N ALA A 43 8.85 -6.07 -13.35
CA ALA A 43 9.77 -5.84 -12.25
C ALA A 43 11.17 -5.54 -12.83
N ALA A 44 11.58 -4.27 -12.79
CA ALA A 44 12.97 -3.88 -12.99
C ALA A 44 13.48 -3.25 -11.69
N ILE A 45 14.37 -3.96 -10.99
CA ILE A 45 15.07 -3.45 -9.81
C ILE A 45 16.31 -2.71 -10.33
N LEU A 46 16.29 -1.38 -10.25
CA LEU A 46 17.47 -0.54 -10.47
C LEU A 46 18.15 -0.29 -9.12
N ILE A 47 19.31 -0.91 -8.88
CA ILE A 47 20.13 -0.60 -7.71
C ILE A 47 21.06 0.56 -8.12
N CYS A 48 20.69 1.78 -7.73
CA CYS A 48 21.60 2.93 -7.83
C CYS A 48 22.49 2.97 -6.60
N HIS A 49 23.79 2.75 -6.78
CA HIS A 49 24.80 2.91 -5.73
C HIS A 49 25.27 4.37 -5.71
N GLU A 50 24.67 5.19 -4.84
CA GLU A 50 25.19 6.53 -4.55
C GLU A 50 26.33 6.41 -3.53
N GLN A 51 27.50 6.96 -3.85
CA GLN A 51 28.55 7.19 -2.86
C GLN A 51 28.15 8.39 -1.98
N ILE A 52 27.51 8.08 -0.86
CA ILE A 52 27.20 9.05 0.18
C ILE A 52 28.50 9.33 0.97
N ASN A 53 28.96 10.59 0.93
CA ASN A 53 29.99 11.11 1.83
C ASN A 53 29.53 10.84 3.28
N PRO A 54 30.29 10.13 4.14
CA PRO A 54 29.74 9.64 5.40
C PRO A 54 29.35 10.82 6.31
N PRO A 55 28.06 10.95 6.68
CA PRO A 55 27.67 11.91 7.71
C PRO A 55 28.24 11.48 9.08
N GLN A 56 28.52 12.48 9.91
CA GLN A 56 29.01 12.31 11.29
C GLN A 56 28.11 11.33 12.06
N GLN A 57 28.70 10.22 12.50
CA GLN A 57 28.11 9.12 13.28
C GLN A 57 26.75 8.61 12.76
N PRO A 58 26.66 7.39 12.21
CA PRO A 58 25.40 6.85 11.74
C PRO A 58 24.36 6.84 12.87
N ILE A 59 23.21 7.46 12.64
CA ILE A 59 22.06 7.34 13.52
C ILE A 59 21.61 5.88 13.45
N GLU A 60 21.78 5.16 14.56
CA GLU A 60 21.37 3.77 14.65
C GLU A 60 19.84 3.69 14.71
N PHE A 61 19.23 3.15 13.65
CA PHE A 61 17.82 2.79 13.68
C PHE A 61 17.69 1.35 14.16
N LYS A 62 17.23 1.18 15.41
CA LYS A 62 16.98 -0.13 16.02
C LYS A 62 15.47 -0.39 16.09
N PRO A 63 14.88 -1.16 15.16
CA PRO A 63 13.45 -1.48 15.15
C PRO A 63 13.10 -2.60 16.14
N ASP A 64 13.36 -2.38 17.43
CA ASP A 64 13.06 -3.34 18.50
C ASP A 64 11.62 -3.25 19.06
N HIS A 65 10.77 -2.45 18.42
CA HIS A 65 9.37 -2.24 18.77
C HIS A 65 8.53 -1.92 17.51
N PRO A 66 7.18 -1.96 17.59
CA PRO A 66 6.33 -1.72 16.43
C PRO A 66 6.60 -0.37 15.76
N PHE A 67 6.75 -0.37 14.44
CA PHE A 67 7.00 0.83 13.65
C PHE A 67 6.06 0.92 12.45
N LEU A 68 5.88 2.13 11.94
CA LEU A 68 5.14 2.39 10.71
C LEU A 68 6.09 2.35 9.51
N PHE A 69 5.63 1.82 8.38
CA PHE A 69 6.39 1.84 7.14
C PHE A 69 5.55 2.40 5.99
N LEU A 70 6.23 3.04 5.04
CA LEU A 70 5.66 3.53 3.80
C LEU A 70 6.58 3.13 2.65
N ILE A 71 6.01 2.53 1.61
CA ILE A 71 6.66 2.32 0.32
C ILE A 71 6.02 3.31 -0.63
N ARG A 72 6.82 4.20 -1.21
CA ARG A 72 6.34 5.29 -2.07
C ARG A 72 7.15 5.40 -3.35
N GLU A 73 6.49 5.85 -4.40
CA GLU A 73 7.15 6.35 -5.59
C GLU A 73 7.64 7.79 -5.31
N SER A 74 8.93 8.04 -5.52
CA SER A 74 9.58 9.27 -5.03
C SER A 74 9.34 10.50 -5.89
N ARG A 75 9.05 10.36 -7.19
CA ARG A 75 8.91 11.49 -8.12
C ARG A 75 7.61 12.25 -7.93
N GLN A 76 6.51 11.52 -7.77
CA GLN A 76 5.15 12.04 -7.60
C GLN A 76 4.66 11.89 -6.18
N ASN A 77 5.48 11.34 -5.29
CA ASN A 77 5.18 11.19 -3.87
C ASN A 77 3.96 10.29 -3.59
N ILE A 78 3.69 9.33 -4.48
CA ILE A 78 2.55 8.41 -4.40
C ILE A 78 2.86 7.29 -3.41
N VAL A 79 1.98 7.07 -2.43
CA VAL A 79 2.08 5.95 -1.50
C VAL A 79 1.60 4.68 -2.21
N LEU A 80 2.51 3.72 -2.39
CA LEU A 80 2.22 2.42 -2.99
C LEU A 80 1.74 1.43 -1.92
N PHE A 81 2.41 1.43 -0.77
CA PHE A 81 2.02 0.62 0.39
C PHE A 81 2.23 1.41 1.68
N SER A 82 1.35 1.22 2.65
CA SER A 82 1.51 1.73 4.01
C SER A 82 1.03 0.68 5.01
N GLY A 83 1.66 0.64 6.17
CA GLY A 83 1.30 -0.32 7.19
C GLY A 83 2.03 -0.12 8.51
N ARG A 84 1.67 -0.97 9.47
CA ARG A 84 2.33 -1.08 10.77
C ARG A 84 2.98 -2.44 10.86
N PHE A 85 4.29 -2.48 11.07
CA PHE A 85 4.99 -3.70 11.40
C PHE A 85 4.88 -3.94 12.90
N ILE A 86 4.38 -5.11 13.29
CA ILE A 86 4.27 -5.55 14.67
C ILE A 86 5.08 -6.82 14.78
N LEU A 87 5.98 -6.89 15.76
CA LEU A 87 6.73 -8.12 16.02
C LEU A 87 5.74 -9.27 16.27
N PRO A 88 5.87 -10.42 15.60
CA PRO A 88 5.03 -11.56 15.89
C PRO A 88 5.33 -12.00 17.33
N SER A 89 4.34 -11.93 18.21
CA SER A 89 4.42 -12.61 19.51
C SER A 89 4.44 -14.11 19.22
N THR A 90 5.59 -14.74 19.37
CA THR A 90 5.70 -16.21 19.42
C THR A 90 4.85 -16.70 20.58
N ASN A 91 3.63 -17.14 20.28
CA ASN A 91 2.87 -17.94 21.22
C ASN A 91 3.40 -19.37 21.09
N SER A 92 4.25 -19.77 22.05
CA SER A 92 4.68 -21.16 22.23
C SER A 92 3.56 -22.01 22.83
#